data_AF-A0A3D2X8Y7-F1
#
_entry.id   AF-A0A3D2X8Y7-F1
#
_cell.length_a   1.000
_cell.length_b   1.000
_cell.length_c   1.000
_cell.angle_alpha   90.00
_cell.angle_beta   90.00
_cell.angle_gamma   90.00
#
_symmetry.space_group_name_H-M   'P 1'
#
loop_
_entity.id
_entity.type
_entity.pdbx_description
1 polymer ?
#
loop_
_entity_poly.entity_id
_entity_poly.type
_entity_poly.pdbx_seq_one_letter_code
_entity_poly.pdbx_strand_id
1 'polypeptide(L)'
;MIKVKVHLRPIVNKINLPTVLKTAILPGDSIERLFIATQIGEIFYIGNGVIETFLDIRSRIIELGVSTGGYDERGLLGLAFHPEFYYNGLFYLHYSVAGSQGPGALPGSFHPNPCDPSTLNLKWINRETQYNHIDTVEEWILQPNGQPQKHRTLLNLRRPFLNHNGVNSLNFSPETGKLVLTTGDGGSGYDPFNLSQDNMEFAGKIIEIDVNKNTFVDNPQVVTRFNELPVPIQEMLTVIAKGVRNIPGISFQRFYNQYIKYVGNVGQDMVESIFSFVQYKPIPVTKLIQASQMESEPDQESFINLGWRGWEGAFPTPIIESCSANPDLDRKTIAYYDEAVETSVLRLQPLISYFHEDPRPDKFGATALTGVQPYMGDEISDLTGSVVFTDLARDEGSQPPNRGVLAYTKVRLDCKLNDFSVIDIDYNFGSQSAYYVSLGTNLDQTRLYLGVYSSMNVADYNQGTIFEIIS
;
A
#
# COMPACT_ATOMS: atom_id res chain seq x y z
N MET A 1 4.25 -22.06 -16.64
CA MET A 1 3.67 -22.10 -15.28
C MET A 1 2.37 -22.89 -15.34
N ILE A 2 1.93 -23.45 -14.21
CA ILE A 2 0.76 -24.33 -14.15
C ILE A 2 -0.49 -23.45 -14.04
N LYS A 3 -1.59 -23.84 -14.71
CA LYS A 3 -2.89 -23.20 -14.46
C LYS A 3 -3.40 -23.69 -13.11
N VAL A 4 -3.41 -22.80 -12.13
CA VAL A 4 -3.94 -23.08 -10.79
C VAL A 4 -5.41 -22.69 -10.77
N LYS A 5 -6.26 -23.57 -10.24
CA LYS A 5 -7.67 -23.31 -9.99
C LYS A 5 -7.91 -23.34 -8.49
N VAL A 6 -8.72 -22.42 -7.98
CA VAL A 6 -9.07 -22.31 -6.55
C VAL A 6 -10.56 -22.03 -6.39
N HIS A 7 -11.10 -22.33 -5.21
CA HIS A 7 -12.46 -21.96 -4.82
C HIS A 7 -12.45 -20.79 -3.82
N LEU A 8 -13.54 -20.02 -3.80
CA LEU A 8 -13.75 -18.99 -2.78
C LEU A 8 -14.83 -19.44 -1.79
N ARG A 9 -14.47 -19.55 -0.52
CA ARG A 9 -15.40 -19.85 0.58
C ARG A 9 -15.80 -18.54 1.28
N PRO A 10 -17.06 -18.08 1.18
CA PRO A 10 -17.51 -16.88 1.89
C PRO A 10 -17.40 -17.09 3.41
N ILE A 11 -16.79 -16.13 4.10
CA ILE A 11 -16.68 -16.13 5.56
C ILE A 11 -17.69 -15.16 6.17
N VAL A 12 -17.76 -13.94 5.63
CA VAL A 12 -18.69 -12.90 6.07
C VAL A 12 -19.05 -11.99 4.91
N ASN A 13 -20.28 -11.48 4.90
CA ASN A 13 -20.81 -10.56 3.89
C ASN A 13 -21.43 -9.33 4.55
N LYS A 14 -21.85 -8.36 3.74
CA LYS A 14 -22.48 -7.11 4.18
C LYS A 14 -21.58 -6.28 5.09
N ILE A 15 -20.29 -6.23 4.77
CA ILE A 15 -19.33 -5.35 5.43
C ILE A 15 -19.01 -4.14 4.54
N ASN A 16 -18.61 -3.03 5.15
CA ASN A 16 -18.06 -1.90 4.41
C ASN A 16 -16.72 -2.26 3.77
N LEU A 17 -16.21 -1.43 2.85
CA LEU A 17 -15.03 -1.70 2.03
C LEU A 17 -13.85 -2.21 2.89
N PRO A 18 -13.44 -3.49 2.77
CA PRO A 18 -12.38 -4.06 3.60
C PRO A 18 -11.00 -3.64 3.08
N THR A 19 -10.28 -2.87 3.89
CA THR A 19 -8.95 -2.35 3.54
C THR A 19 -7.82 -3.22 4.08
N VAL A 20 -8.00 -3.85 5.25
CA VAL A 20 -6.95 -4.67 5.86
C VAL A 20 -7.52 -5.98 6.40
N LEU A 21 -6.87 -7.08 6.03
CA LEU A 21 -7.15 -8.44 6.51
C LEU A 21 -5.90 -8.97 7.20
N LYS A 22 -5.96 -9.18 8.51
CA LYS A 22 -4.85 -9.68 9.32
C LYS A 22 -5.35 -10.67 10.35
N THR A 23 -4.47 -11.51 10.86
CA THR A 23 -4.79 -12.38 11.99
C THR A 23 -3.98 -12.04 13.22
N ALA A 24 -4.54 -12.36 14.39
CA ALA A 24 -3.84 -12.31 15.66
C ALA A 24 -4.52 -13.23 16.68
N ILE A 25 -3.80 -13.55 17.75
CA ILE A 25 -4.35 -14.24 18.93
C ILE A 25 -4.63 -13.18 19.98
N LEU A 26 -5.87 -13.11 20.47
CA LEU A 26 -6.24 -12.18 21.54
C LEU A 26 -5.52 -12.52 22.84
N PRO A 27 -5.19 -11.53 23.69
CA PRO A 27 -4.61 -11.77 25.01
C PRO A 27 -5.42 -12.77 25.84
N GLY A 28 -4.74 -13.83 26.29
CA GLY A 28 -5.36 -14.91 27.07
C GLY A 28 -6.21 -15.91 26.26
N ASP A 29 -6.29 -15.77 24.94
CA ASP A 29 -6.93 -16.73 24.04
C ASP A 29 -5.89 -17.73 23.47
N SER A 30 -6.34 -18.84 22.90
CA SER A 30 -5.50 -19.81 22.18
C SER A 30 -5.82 -19.90 20.69
N ILE A 31 -6.84 -19.16 20.24
CA ILE A 31 -7.36 -19.21 18.88
C ILE A 31 -6.88 -17.99 18.09
N GLU A 32 -6.27 -18.26 16.94
CA GLU A 32 -5.98 -17.24 15.93
C GLU A 32 -7.30 -16.78 15.27
N ARG A 33 -7.52 -15.46 15.25
CA ARG A 33 -8.73 -14.84 14.71
C ARG A 33 -8.41 -13.96 13.52
N LEU A 34 -9.31 -13.93 12.54
CA LEU A 34 -9.25 -13.01 11.40
C LEU A 34 -9.86 -11.67 11.80
N PHE A 35 -9.06 -10.62 11.68
CA PHE A 35 -9.45 -9.23 11.85
C PHE A 35 -9.67 -8.56 10.49
N ILE A 36 -10.75 -7.79 10.40
CA ILE A 36 -11.20 -7.11 9.19
C ILE A 36 -11.33 -5.63 9.53
N ALA A 37 -10.45 -4.79 9.01
CA ALA A 37 -10.60 -3.34 9.06
C ALA A 37 -11.29 -2.85 7.79
N THR A 38 -12.26 -1.97 7.96
CA THR A 38 -12.99 -1.32 6.88
C THR A 38 -12.56 0.13 6.71
N GLN A 39 -12.63 0.65 5.48
CA GLN A 39 -12.20 2.00 5.14
C GLN A 39 -12.87 3.07 6.01
N ILE A 40 -14.13 2.85 6.40
CA ILE A 40 -14.89 3.83 7.19
C ILE A 40 -14.52 3.83 8.68
N GLY A 41 -13.72 2.88 9.17
CA GLY A 41 -13.23 2.87 10.56
C GLY A 41 -13.84 1.81 11.48
N GLU A 42 -14.57 0.83 10.94
CA GLU A 42 -15.00 -0.34 11.73
C GLU A 42 -13.95 -1.44 11.63
N ILE A 43 -13.60 -2.03 12.78
CA ILE A 43 -12.71 -3.18 12.86
C ILE A 43 -13.47 -4.32 13.52
N PHE A 44 -13.56 -5.45 12.81
CA PHE A 44 -14.19 -6.67 13.29
C PHE A 44 -13.15 -7.75 13.52
N TYR A 45 -13.50 -8.76 14.31
CA TYR A 45 -12.84 -10.06 14.24
C TYR A 45 -13.86 -11.19 14.12
N ILE A 46 -13.43 -12.31 13.58
CA ILE A 46 -14.23 -13.53 13.50
C ILE A 46 -13.68 -14.54 14.52
N GLY A 47 -14.55 -15.04 15.39
CA GLY A 47 -14.22 -16.21 16.20
C GLY A 47 -15.46 -16.98 16.66
N ASN A 48 -15.27 -18.28 16.88
CA ASN A 48 -16.36 -19.24 17.12
C ASN A 48 -17.48 -19.19 16.07
N GLY A 49 -17.16 -18.82 14.82
CA GLY A 49 -18.13 -18.70 13.72
C GLY A 49 -18.99 -17.43 13.74
N VAL A 50 -18.70 -16.47 14.62
CA VAL A 50 -19.44 -15.20 14.74
C VAL A 50 -18.50 -14.02 14.45
N ILE A 51 -19.04 -12.98 13.81
CA ILE A 51 -18.38 -11.68 13.65
C ILE A 51 -18.66 -10.80 14.87
N GLU A 52 -17.62 -10.26 15.49
CA GLU A 52 -17.73 -9.34 16.63
C GLU A 52 -17.00 -8.04 16.31
N THR A 53 -17.49 -6.92 16.87
CA THR A 53 -16.81 -5.63 16.73
C THR A 53 -15.62 -5.57 17.67
N PHE A 54 -14.43 -5.38 17.13
CA PHE A 54 -13.22 -5.12 17.90
C PHE A 54 -13.15 -3.66 18.32
N LEU A 55 -13.33 -2.75 17.37
CA LEU A 55 -13.19 -1.32 17.54
C LEU A 55 -14.01 -0.57 16.50
N ASP A 56 -14.63 0.54 16.89
CA ASP A 56 -15.31 1.47 15.99
C ASP A 56 -14.72 2.88 16.18
N ILE A 57 -14.01 3.36 15.17
CA ILE A 57 -13.43 4.70 15.12
C ILE A 57 -14.05 5.56 14.01
N ARG A 58 -15.25 5.25 13.51
CA ARG A 58 -15.90 6.02 12.44
C ARG A 58 -15.95 7.52 12.70
N SER A 59 -16.14 7.93 13.97
CA SER A 59 -16.14 9.34 14.39
C SER A 59 -14.79 10.04 14.27
N ARG A 60 -13.70 9.28 14.10
CA ARG A 60 -12.32 9.78 13.91
C ARG A 60 -11.89 9.73 12.44
N ILE A 61 -12.66 9.07 11.58
CA ILE A 61 -12.39 8.97 10.15
C ILE A 61 -12.98 10.17 9.43
N ILE A 62 -12.17 10.74 8.53
CA ILE A 62 -12.60 11.72 7.52
C ILE A 62 -13.87 11.30 6.78
N GLU A 63 -14.71 12.26 6.42
CA GLU A 63 -15.88 11.99 5.60
C GLU A 63 -15.44 11.57 4.18
N LEU A 64 -15.91 10.42 3.71
CA LEU A 64 -15.46 9.78 2.49
C LEU A 64 -16.43 9.99 1.32
N GLY A 65 -15.89 10.16 0.11
CA GLY A 65 -16.65 10.12 -1.15
C GLY A 65 -17.50 11.36 -1.48
N VAL A 66 -17.63 12.32 -0.57
CA VAL A 66 -18.49 13.52 -0.74
C VAL A 66 -18.01 14.42 -1.88
N SER A 67 -16.70 14.63 -2.00
CA SER A 67 -16.12 15.61 -2.94
C SER A 67 -15.70 15.02 -4.29
N THR A 68 -15.88 13.72 -4.50
CA THR A 68 -15.24 12.97 -5.60
C THR A 68 -16.19 12.08 -6.38
N GLY A 69 -17.50 12.14 -6.12
CA GLY A 69 -18.47 11.26 -6.78
C GLY A 69 -18.30 9.79 -6.41
N GLY A 70 -17.75 9.52 -5.22
CA GLY A 70 -17.67 8.17 -4.64
C GLY A 70 -16.29 7.53 -4.58
N TYR A 71 -15.28 8.01 -5.32
CA TYR A 71 -13.91 7.47 -5.21
C TYR A 71 -13.13 8.18 -4.09
N ASP A 72 -12.53 7.45 -3.16
CA ASP A 72 -11.71 8.02 -2.10
C ASP A 72 -10.68 6.99 -1.63
N GLU A 73 -9.43 7.39 -1.45
CA GLU A 73 -8.38 6.53 -0.88
C GLU A 73 -8.00 6.96 0.55
N ARG A 74 -8.74 7.89 1.14
CA ARG A 74 -8.60 8.24 2.55
C ARG A 74 -9.41 7.25 3.39
N GLY A 75 -9.23 7.28 4.69
CA GLY A 75 -9.98 6.42 5.62
C GLY A 75 -9.08 5.67 6.58
N LEU A 76 -9.49 4.47 7.01
CA LEU A 76 -8.64 3.54 7.75
C LEU A 76 -7.79 2.70 6.79
N LEU A 77 -6.49 2.98 6.77
CA LEU A 77 -5.53 2.51 5.76
C LEU A 77 -4.61 1.41 6.28
N GLY A 78 -4.36 1.35 7.58
CA GLY A 78 -3.45 0.39 8.19
C GLY A 78 -3.91 -0.09 9.55
N LEU A 79 -3.66 -1.37 9.82
CA LEU A 79 -3.79 -2.02 11.11
C LEU A 79 -2.58 -2.94 11.27
N ALA A 80 -1.91 -2.96 12.41
CA ALA A 80 -0.88 -3.96 12.72
C ALA A 80 -0.92 -4.34 14.19
N PHE A 81 -0.83 -5.63 14.48
CA PHE A 81 -0.69 -6.13 15.85
C PHE A 81 0.80 -6.18 16.23
N HIS A 82 1.13 -5.77 17.45
CA HIS A 82 2.49 -5.94 17.97
C HIS A 82 2.89 -7.43 17.93
N PRO A 83 4.17 -7.79 17.71
CA PRO A 83 4.60 -9.19 17.70
C PRO A 83 4.29 -9.93 19.01
N GLU A 84 4.22 -9.19 20.10
CA GLU A 84 3.82 -9.67 21.43
C GLU A 84 2.38 -9.27 21.81
N PHE A 85 1.49 -9.03 20.83
CA PHE A 85 0.10 -8.61 21.08
C PHE A 85 -0.63 -9.52 22.07
N TYR A 86 -0.38 -10.84 22.00
CA TYR A 86 -0.91 -11.81 22.96
C TYR A 86 -0.56 -11.48 24.42
N TYR A 87 0.61 -10.88 24.67
CA TYR A 87 1.07 -10.53 26.01
C TYR A 87 0.78 -9.08 26.40
N ASN A 88 0.91 -8.14 25.46
CA ASN A 88 0.87 -6.71 25.77
C ASN A 88 -0.39 -5.98 25.27
N GLY A 89 -1.21 -6.62 24.44
CA GLY A 89 -2.42 -6.02 23.86
C GLY A 89 -2.16 -4.84 22.92
N LEU A 90 -0.92 -4.56 22.52
CA LEU A 90 -0.58 -3.42 21.67
C LEU A 90 -0.88 -3.66 20.19
N PHE A 91 -1.53 -2.70 19.56
CA PHE A 91 -1.77 -2.68 18.11
C PHE A 91 -1.73 -1.23 17.60
N TYR A 92 -1.67 -1.07 16.29
CA TYR A 92 -1.38 0.21 15.66
C TYR A 92 -2.33 0.47 14.51
N LEU A 93 -2.76 1.72 14.36
CA LEU A 93 -3.67 2.16 13.31
C LEU A 93 -3.03 3.27 12.49
N HIS A 94 -3.31 3.29 11.19
CA HIS A 94 -2.99 4.40 10.29
C HIS A 94 -4.27 4.85 9.59
N TYR A 95 -4.68 6.10 9.78
CA TYR A 95 -5.92 6.60 9.20
C TYR A 95 -5.94 8.11 8.95
N SER A 96 -6.82 8.53 8.04
CA SER A 96 -7.07 9.94 7.71
C SER A 96 -8.07 10.58 8.67
N VAL A 97 -7.67 11.69 9.30
CA VAL A 97 -8.32 12.27 10.48
C VAL A 97 -9.59 13.07 10.14
N ALA A 98 -10.68 12.83 10.86
CA ALA A 98 -11.93 13.60 10.79
C ALA A 98 -11.69 15.11 10.99
N GLY A 99 -12.34 15.94 10.16
CA GLY A 99 -12.24 17.40 10.23
C GLY A 99 -10.90 18.01 9.78
N SER A 100 -9.95 17.20 9.29
CA SER A 100 -8.66 17.68 8.76
C SER A 100 -8.70 18.11 7.28
N GLN A 101 -9.88 18.16 6.68
CA GLN A 101 -10.06 18.40 5.24
C GLN A 101 -9.59 19.80 4.87
N GLY A 102 -8.65 19.87 3.92
CA GLY A 102 -8.14 21.10 3.36
C GLY A 102 -8.42 21.21 1.86
N PRO A 103 -8.02 22.35 1.24
CA PRO A 103 -8.32 22.65 -0.16
C PRO A 103 -7.55 21.78 -1.17
N GLY A 104 -6.56 20.99 -0.72
CA GLY A 104 -5.58 20.32 -1.59
C GLY A 104 -4.40 21.23 -1.92
N ALA A 105 -3.32 20.63 -2.42
CA ALA A 105 -2.10 21.35 -2.78
C ALA A 105 -2.15 22.01 -4.17
N LEU A 106 -3.02 21.53 -5.06
CA LEU A 106 -3.31 22.11 -6.38
C LEU A 106 -4.83 22.15 -6.59
N PRO A 107 -5.34 23.11 -7.39
CA PRO A 107 -6.79 23.29 -7.60
C PRO A 107 -7.44 22.19 -8.46
N GLY A 108 -6.66 21.30 -9.09
CA GLY A 108 -7.17 20.28 -9.98
C GLY A 108 -6.12 19.21 -10.32
N SER A 109 -6.44 18.37 -11.29
CA SER A 109 -5.51 17.35 -11.77
C SER A 109 -4.27 17.97 -12.41
N PHE A 110 -3.13 17.33 -12.17
CA PHE A 110 -1.85 17.73 -12.75
C PHE A 110 -1.48 16.80 -13.89
N HIS A 111 -1.07 17.39 -15.01
CA HIS A 111 -0.43 16.70 -16.12
C HIS A 111 0.85 17.48 -16.48
N PRO A 112 2.03 16.86 -16.41
CA PRO A 112 3.26 17.54 -16.76
C PRO A 112 3.29 17.87 -18.26
N ASN A 113 3.89 18.99 -18.62
CA ASN A 113 4.09 19.39 -20.02
C ASN A 113 5.60 19.45 -20.32
N PRO A 114 6.14 18.50 -21.09
CA PRO A 114 7.56 18.48 -21.47
C PRO A 114 8.03 19.74 -22.22
N CYS A 115 7.11 20.48 -22.84
CA CYS A 115 7.40 21.74 -23.51
C CYS A 115 7.30 22.98 -22.60
N ASP A 116 6.86 22.82 -21.35
CA ASP A 116 6.77 23.88 -20.34
C ASP A 116 7.56 23.50 -19.07
N PRO A 117 8.80 24.00 -18.94
CA PRO A 117 9.67 23.71 -17.80
C PRO A 117 9.08 24.06 -16.43
N SER A 118 8.10 24.99 -16.37
CA SER A 118 7.46 25.38 -15.12
C SER A 118 6.58 24.27 -14.53
N THR A 119 6.09 23.37 -15.39
CA THR A 119 5.29 22.21 -14.97
C THR A 119 6.16 21.04 -14.49
N LEU A 120 7.43 20.99 -14.89
CA LEU A 120 8.33 19.87 -14.61
C LEU A 120 9.06 19.97 -13.26
N ASN A 121 8.84 21.03 -12.48
CA ASN A 121 9.59 21.27 -11.24
C ASN A 121 8.75 21.96 -10.17
N LEU A 122 7.46 21.61 -10.06
CA LEU A 122 6.60 22.20 -9.04
C LEU A 122 7.15 21.90 -7.63
N LYS A 123 6.96 22.85 -6.73
CA LYS A 123 7.33 22.70 -5.31
C LYS A 123 6.11 22.92 -4.45
N TRP A 124 5.93 22.06 -3.46
CA TRP A 124 4.90 22.23 -2.45
C TRP A 124 5.38 23.23 -1.39
N ILE A 125 5.06 24.51 -1.59
CA ILE A 125 5.59 25.60 -0.75
C ILE A 125 4.64 25.92 0.42
N ASN A 126 3.35 26.15 0.15
CA ASN A 126 2.39 26.60 1.16
C ASN A 126 1.75 25.42 1.93
N ARG A 127 2.58 24.58 2.54
CA ARG A 127 2.17 23.28 3.11
C ARG A 127 1.20 23.38 4.29
N GLU A 128 1.24 24.49 5.02
CA GLU A 128 0.39 24.72 6.20
C GLU A 128 -1.08 25.00 5.86
N THR A 129 -1.36 25.49 4.64
CA THR A 129 -2.73 25.85 4.24
C THR A 129 -3.18 25.22 2.92
N GLN A 130 -2.25 24.72 2.10
CA GLN A 130 -2.51 24.03 0.83
C GLN A 130 -2.20 22.54 0.98
N TYR A 131 -2.99 21.84 1.77
CA TYR A 131 -2.94 20.39 1.94
C TYR A 131 -4.35 19.81 1.84
N ASN A 132 -4.48 18.50 1.62
CA ASN A 132 -5.78 17.85 1.47
C ASN A 132 -6.32 17.29 2.79
N HIS A 133 -5.49 16.60 3.57
CA HIS A 133 -5.88 16.03 4.86
C HIS A 133 -4.66 15.72 5.73
N ILE A 134 -4.92 15.30 6.97
CA ILE A 134 -3.91 14.78 7.88
C ILE A 134 -4.13 13.28 8.05
N ASP A 135 -3.07 12.50 7.83
CA ASP A 135 -3.00 11.11 8.26
C ASP A 135 -2.34 11.03 9.63
N THR A 136 -2.75 10.05 10.44
CA THR A 136 -2.18 9.79 11.76
C THR A 136 -1.79 8.33 11.90
N VAL A 137 -0.66 8.07 12.56
CA VAL A 137 -0.24 6.74 13.01
C VAL A 137 -0.34 6.72 14.52
N GLU A 138 -1.14 5.82 15.05
CA GLU A 138 -1.44 5.74 16.48
C GLU A 138 -1.12 4.36 17.05
N GLU A 139 -0.66 4.35 18.29
CA GLU A 139 -0.50 3.16 19.13
C GLU A 139 -1.74 3.03 20.03
N TRP A 140 -2.29 1.84 20.07
CA TRP A 140 -3.48 1.47 20.82
C TRP A 140 -3.20 0.25 21.69
N ILE A 141 -3.97 0.10 22.76
CA ILE A 141 -3.87 -1.02 23.70
C ILE A 141 -5.24 -1.65 23.93
N LEU A 142 -5.32 -2.97 23.81
CA LEU A 142 -6.45 -3.75 24.27
C LEU A 142 -6.34 -3.94 25.78
N GLN A 143 -7.23 -3.29 26.54
CA GLN A 143 -7.25 -3.37 27.99
C GLN A 143 -7.75 -4.74 28.47
N PRO A 144 -7.42 -5.18 29.70
CA PRO A 144 -7.89 -6.45 30.26
C PRO A 144 -9.42 -6.59 30.34
N ASN A 145 -10.15 -5.48 30.30
CA ASN A 145 -11.61 -5.46 30.24
C ASN A 145 -12.18 -5.69 28.82
N GLY A 146 -11.31 -5.97 27.84
CA GLY A 146 -11.67 -6.22 26.44
C GLY A 146 -11.89 -4.97 25.60
N GLN A 147 -11.67 -3.76 26.13
CA GLN A 147 -11.89 -2.51 25.38
C GLN A 147 -10.58 -1.96 24.82
N PRO A 148 -10.47 -1.75 23.50
CA PRO A 148 -9.33 -1.04 22.93
C PRO A 148 -9.35 0.44 23.25
N GLN A 149 -8.19 1.01 23.58
CA GLN A 149 -8.01 2.43 23.87
C GLN A 149 -6.76 2.98 23.19
N LYS A 150 -6.82 4.22 22.71
CA LYS A 150 -5.65 4.92 22.19
C LYS A 150 -4.63 5.10 23.32
N HIS A 151 -3.39 4.70 23.07
CA HIS A 151 -2.27 4.89 23.98
C HIS A 151 -1.55 6.20 23.69
N ARG A 152 -1.04 6.37 22.47
CA ARG A 152 -0.36 7.60 22.02
C ARG A 152 -0.40 7.76 20.50
N THR A 153 -0.04 8.95 20.04
CA THR A 153 0.15 9.23 18.60
C THR A 153 1.64 9.13 18.27
N LEU A 154 1.99 8.40 17.22
CA LEU A 154 3.38 8.25 16.76
C LEU A 154 3.74 9.31 15.73
N LEU A 155 2.84 9.57 14.77
CA LEU A 155 3.07 10.52 13.66
C LEU A 155 1.76 11.19 13.25
N ASN A 156 1.84 12.46 12.83
CA ASN A 156 0.77 13.19 12.15
C ASN A 156 1.35 13.80 10.87
N LEU A 157 0.82 13.42 9.72
CA LEU A 157 1.39 13.71 8.40
C LEU A 157 0.40 14.50 7.56
N ARG A 158 0.77 15.70 7.07
CA ARG A 158 -0.06 16.38 6.06
C ARG A 158 0.13 15.71 4.71
N ARG A 159 -0.99 15.48 4.01
CA ARG A 159 -1.03 14.88 2.68
C ARG A 159 -1.44 15.94 1.66
N PRO A 160 -0.72 16.12 0.54
CA PRO A 160 -1.02 17.18 -0.43
C PRO A 160 -2.29 16.89 -1.25
N PHE A 161 -2.59 15.61 -1.51
CA PHE A 161 -3.75 15.17 -2.28
C PHE A 161 -4.52 14.06 -1.55
N LEU A 162 -5.71 13.71 -2.07
CA LEU A 162 -6.60 12.73 -1.46
C LEU A 162 -6.25 11.28 -1.78
N ASN A 163 -5.40 11.04 -2.79
CA ASN A 163 -5.02 9.71 -3.26
C ASN A 163 -3.55 9.40 -3.00
N HIS A 164 -3.15 8.18 -3.35
CA HIS A 164 -1.89 7.52 -3.09
C HIS A 164 -1.50 7.50 -1.60
N ASN A 165 -2.48 7.26 -0.71
CA ASN A 165 -2.23 7.14 0.73
C ASN A 165 -1.75 5.73 1.13
N GLY A 166 -1.83 4.78 0.20
CA GLY A 166 -1.53 3.38 0.44
C GLY A 166 -2.64 2.66 1.21
N VAL A 167 -2.59 1.33 1.19
CA VAL A 167 -3.50 0.45 1.93
C VAL A 167 -2.71 -0.69 2.56
N ASN A 168 -3.22 -1.32 3.63
CA ASN A 168 -2.47 -2.27 4.44
C ASN A 168 -1.10 -1.70 4.86
N SER A 169 -1.12 -0.41 5.24
CA SER A 169 0.09 0.42 5.30
C SER A 169 0.99 0.15 6.52
N LEU A 170 0.54 -0.70 7.45
CA LEU A 170 1.24 -1.04 8.68
C LEU A 170 1.50 -2.54 8.76
N ASN A 171 2.76 -2.90 9.01
CA ASN A 171 3.20 -4.27 9.25
C ASN A 171 4.31 -4.27 10.29
N PHE A 172 4.47 -5.32 11.10
CA PHE A 172 5.70 -5.49 11.86
C PHE A 172 6.71 -6.27 11.03
N SER A 173 7.94 -5.79 10.99
CA SER A 173 9.05 -6.52 10.40
C SER A 173 9.39 -7.72 11.30
N PRO A 174 9.25 -8.96 10.83
CA PRO A 174 9.68 -10.14 11.59
C PRO A 174 11.22 -10.25 11.68
N GLU A 175 11.94 -9.45 10.89
CA GLU A 175 13.41 -9.39 10.91
C GLU A 175 13.93 -8.45 12.00
N THR A 176 13.30 -7.28 12.16
CA THR A 176 13.79 -6.22 13.07
C THR A 176 12.91 -6.02 14.31
N GLY A 177 11.70 -6.56 14.32
CA GLY A 177 10.70 -6.34 15.37
C GLY A 177 10.09 -4.93 15.38
N LYS A 178 10.40 -4.09 14.39
CA LYS A 178 9.91 -2.70 14.31
C LYS A 178 8.61 -2.60 13.52
N LEU A 179 7.82 -1.57 13.82
CA LEU A 179 6.65 -1.21 13.03
C LEU A 179 7.12 -0.62 11.70
N VAL A 180 6.56 -1.08 10.60
CA VAL A 180 6.83 -0.59 9.26
C VAL A 180 5.63 0.19 8.76
N LEU A 181 5.85 1.45 8.37
CA LEU A 181 4.90 2.32 7.69
C LEU A 181 5.28 2.42 6.21
N THR A 182 4.34 2.09 5.33
CA THR A 182 4.46 2.36 3.89
C THR A 182 3.62 3.56 3.51
N THR A 183 4.20 4.52 2.78
CA THR A 183 3.50 5.71 2.28
C THR A 183 3.60 5.79 0.76
N GLY A 184 2.52 6.23 0.11
CA GLY A 184 2.60 6.67 -1.28
C GLY A 184 3.16 8.09 -1.42
N ASP A 185 3.39 8.50 -2.66
CA ASP A 185 4.08 9.74 -3.08
C ASP A 185 3.38 11.04 -2.66
N GLY A 186 2.16 10.98 -2.13
CA GLY A 186 1.38 12.14 -1.72
C GLY A 186 0.14 12.38 -2.57
N GLY A 187 0.02 11.66 -3.70
CA GLY A 187 -1.12 11.69 -4.61
C GLY A 187 -0.92 12.60 -5.81
N SER A 188 -2.01 12.76 -6.56
CA SER A 188 -2.02 13.24 -7.95
C SER A 188 -1.23 12.36 -8.91
N GLY A 189 -1.54 12.45 -10.19
CA GLY A 189 -0.70 11.82 -11.21
C GLY A 189 0.69 12.42 -11.24
N TYR A 190 1.67 11.59 -11.61
CA TYR A 190 3.05 11.99 -11.94
C TYR A 190 3.90 12.59 -10.79
N ASP A 191 3.49 12.47 -9.52
CA ASP A 191 4.17 13.05 -8.33
C ASP A 191 4.58 14.52 -8.55
N PRO A 192 3.62 15.47 -8.64
CA PRO A 192 3.84 16.81 -9.17
C PRO A 192 4.98 17.57 -8.48
N PHE A 193 5.14 17.35 -7.18
CA PHE A 193 6.09 18.09 -6.34
C PHE A 193 7.43 17.43 -6.17
N ASN A 194 7.62 16.31 -6.84
CA ASN A 194 8.80 15.52 -6.64
C ASN A 194 8.96 15.15 -5.13
N LEU A 195 7.95 14.54 -4.46
CA LEU A 195 8.09 14.04 -3.06
C LEU A 195 8.69 12.63 -2.84
N SER A 196 8.24 11.59 -3.56
CA SER A 196 8.80 10.21 -3.49
C SER A 196 10.33 10.02 -3.50
N GLN A 197 11.10 10.66 -4.39
CA GLN A 197 12.57 10.64 -4.43
C GLN A 197 13.25 11.64 -3.50
N ASP A 198 12.55 12.65 -2.99
CA ASP A 198 13.13 13.63 -2.05
C ASP A 198 13.37 12.91 -0.70
N ASN A 199 14.64 12.86 -0.29
CA ASN A 199 15.07 12.14 0.90
C ASN A 199 14.48 12.72 2.20
N MET A 200 14.04 13.99 2.19
CA MET A 200 13.50 14.67 3.36
C MET A 200 12.00 14.46 3.57
N GLU A 201 11.29 13.92 2.58
CA GLU A 201 9.84 13.75 2.61
C GLU A 201 9.43 12.41 3.23
N PHE A 202 8.33 12.42 3.99
CA PHE A 202 7.65 11.20 4.42
C PHE A 202 6.98 10.46 3.27
N ALA A 203 6.60 11.18 2.21
CA ALA A 203 5.86 10.61 1.09
C ALA A 203 6.76 9.75 0.20
N GLY A 204 6.19 8.66 -0.31
CA GLY A 204 6.84 7.69 -1.18
C GLY A 204 7.96 6.90 -0.52
N LYS A 205 7.82 6.59 0.78
CA LYS A 205 8.82 5.91 1.61
C LYS A 205 8.29 4.63 2.23
N ILE A 206 9.20 3.72 2.54
CA ILE A 206 8.97 2.64 3.51
C ILE A 206 9.86 2.93 4.72
N ILE A 207 9.24 3.04 5.89
CA ILE A 207 9.85 3.57 7.11
C ILE A 207 9.68 2.55 8.23
N GLU A 208 10.77 2.20 8.90
CA GLU A 208 10.73 1.51 10.19
C GLU A 208 10.62 2.53 11.33
N ILE A 209 9.74 2.23 12.29
CA ILE A 209 9.47 2.99 13.51
C ILE A 209 9.80 2.10 14.70
N ASP A 210 10.82 2.48 15.47
CA ASP A 210 11.19 1.80 16.72
C ASP A 210 10.26 2.23 17.87
N VAL A 211 9.11 1.56 17.97
CA VAL A 211 8.06 1.85 18.96
C VAL A 211 8.50 1.64 20.42
N ASN A 212 9.58 0.91 20.67
CA ASN A 212 10.11 0.69 22.01
C ASN A 212 10.94 1.88 22.53
N LYS A 213 11.31 2.83 21.66
CA LYS A 213 11.96 4.06 22.10
C LYS A 213 10.96 4.99 22.78
N ASN A 214 11.36 5.45 23.96
CA ASN A 214 10.59 6.45 24.71
C ASN A 214 10.92 7.86 24.20
N THR A 215 9.92 8.54 23.66
CA THR A 215 10.04 9.91 23.16
C THR A 215 9.65 10.97 24.17
N PHE A 216 8.94 10.59 25.24
CA PHE A 216 8.21 11.50 26.13
C PHE A 216 7.26 12.48 25.38
N VAL A 217 6.84 12.13 24.15
CA VAL A 217 5.94 12.92 23.30
C VAL A 217 4.76 12.04 22.88
N ASP A 218 3.59 12.29 23.47
CA ASP A 218 2.39 11.49 23.21
C ASP A 218 1.54 12.01 22.05
N ASN A 219 1.74 13.28 21.66
CA ASN A 219 1.03 13.90 20.55
C ASN A 219 1.98 14.84 19.79
N PRO A 220 2.70 14.32 18.77
CA PRO A 220 3.62 15.12 17.99
C PRO A 220 2.87 16.11 17.09
N GLN A 221 3.57 17.18 16.71
CA GLN A 221 3.05 18.14 15.75
C GLN A 221 2.80 17.51 14.38
N VAL A 222 1.94 18.16 13.60
CA VAL A 222 1.66 17.76 12.22
C VAL A 222 2.80 18.22 11.33
N VAL A 223 3.41 17.28 10.61
CA VAL A 223 4.59 17.53 9.78
C VAL A 223 4.38 17.08 8.33
N THR A 224 5.26 17.54 7.44
CA THR A 224 5.43 17.04 6.07
C THR A 224 6.80 16.43 5.85
N ARG A 225 7.81 16.94 6.56
CA ARG A 225 9.22 16.55 6.39
C ARG A 225 9.83 16.03 7.69
N PHE A 226 10.86 15.21 7.56
CA PHE A 226 11.54 14.61 8.71
C PHE A 226 12.20 15.64 9.64
N ASN A 227 12.76 16.72 9.08
CA ASN A 227 13.43 17.77 9.87
C ASN A 227 12.47 18.62 10.71
N GLU A 228 11.17 18.54 10.45
CA GLU A 228 10.14 19.20 11.25
C GLU A 228 9.84 18.42 12.54
N LEU A 229 10.23 17.15 12.64
CA LEU A 229 10.02 16.37 13.86
C LEU A 229 10.97 16.79 14.98
N PRO A 230 10.59 16.64 16.26
CA PRO A 230 11.54 16.73 17.36
C PRO A 230 12.53 15.56 17.33
N VAL A 231 13.77 15.81 17.76
CA VAL A 231 14.89 14.83 17.71
C VAL A 231 14.53 13.45 18.29
N PRO A 232 13.85 13.31 19.45
CA PRO A 232 13.49 11.99 19.96
C PRO A 232 12.66 11.15 19.00
N ILE A 233 11.80 11.76 18.18
CA ILE A 233 11.01 11.05 17.18
C ILE A 233 11.86 10.76 15.94
N GLN A 234 12.70 11.71 15.50
CA GLN A 234 13.64 11.47 14.40
C GLN A 234 14.52 10.23 14.65
N GLU A 235 14.96 10.03 15.90
CA GLU A 235 15.79 8.89 16.30
C GLU A 235 15.06 7.54 16.26
N MET A 236 13.73 7.51 16.23
CA MET A 236 12.94 6.27 16.09
C MET A 236 12.83 5.82 14.65
N LEU A 237 13.04 6.72 13.70
CA LEU A 237 12.69 6.53 12.30
C LEU A 237 13.91 6.14 11.48
N THR A 238 13.72 5.11 10.66
CA THR A 238 14.72 4.65 9.71
C THR A 238 14.03 4.40 8.36
N VAL A 239 14.54 4.98 7.28
CA VAL A 239 14.01 4.76 5.94
C VAL A 239 14.66 3.51 5.35
N ILE A 240 13.86 2.55 4.89
CA ILE A 240 14.36 1.30 4.29
C ILE A 240 14.26 1.31 2.77
N ALA A 241 13.30 2.08 2.22
CA ALA A 241 13.15 2.28 0.78
C ALA A 241 12.54 3.64 0.45
N LYS A 242 12.83 4.15 -0.76
CA LYS A 242 12.14 5.30 -1.38
C LYS A 242 11.65 4.98 -2.79
N GLY A 243 10.99 5.95 -3.43
CA GLY A 243 10.53 5.79 -4.81
C GLY A 243 9.24 4.99 -4.91
N VAL A 244 8.36 5.09 -3.92
CA VAL A 244 7.01 4.50 -3.94
C VAL A 244 6.00 5.48 -4.56
N ARG A 245 5.06 4.99 -5.37
CA ARG A 245 3.90 5.75 -5.88
C ARG A 245 2.67 5.52 -5.02
N ASN A 246 2.06 4.35 -5.14
CA ASN A 246 0.89 3.92 -4.40
C ASN A 246 1.03 2.43 -4.09
N ILE A 247 0.94 2.08 -2.81
CA ILE A 247 1.50 0.83 -2.27
C ILE A 247 0.42 0.05 -1.49
N PRO A 248 0.16 -1.24 -1.82
CA PRO A 248 -0.75 -2.11 -1.08
C PRO A 248 -0.07 -2.78 0.14
N GLY A 249 0.85 -2.05 0.78
CA GLY A 249 1.63 -2.52 1.91
C GLY A 249 2.88 -3.31 1.53
N ILE A 250 3.48 -3.94 2.55
CA ILE A 250 4.68 -4.77 2.48
C ILE A 250 4.38 -6.12 3.14
N SER A 251 4.86 -7.21 2.54
CA SER A 251 4.76 -8.55 3.11
C SER A 251 6.14 -9.21 3.22
N PHE A 252 6.26 -10.16 4.15
CA PHE A 252 7.51 -10.82 4.48
C PHE A 252 7.36 -12.33 4.32
N GLN A 253 8.24 -12.96 3.56
CA GLN A 253 8.31 -14.41 3.46
C GLN A 253 9.57 -14.91 4.12
N ARG A 254 9.44 -15.84 5.06
CA ARG A 254 10.59 -16.52 5.65
C ARG A 254 11.23 -17.44 4.60
N PHE A 255 12.52 -17.28 4.38
CA PHE A 255 13.32 -18.12 3.51
C PHE A 255 14.61 -18.51 4.23
N TYR A 256 14.67 -19.76 4.72
CA TYR A 256 15.70 -20.23 5.65
C TYR A 256 15.83 -19.31 6.88
N ASN A 257 16.96 -18.61 6.99
CA ASN A 257 17.30 -17.72 8.12
C ASN A 257 17.13 -16.24 7.78
N GLN A 258 16.46 -15.91 6.67
CA GLN A 258 16.25 -14.55 6.19
C GLN A 258 14.80 -14.32 5.82
N TYR A 259 14.44 -13.05 5.58
CA TYR A 259 13.12 -12.65 5.10
C TYR A 259 13.22 -11.95 3.75
N ILE A 260 12.47 -12.45 2.77
CA ILE A 260 12.23 -11.76 1.50
C ILE A 260 11.09 -10.78 1.73
N LYS A 261 11.31 -9.51 1.40
CA LYS A 261 10.28 -8.47 1.43
C LYS A 261 9.64 -8.39 0.06
N TYR A 262 8.31 -8.34 0.00
CA TYR A 262 7.57 -8.06 -1.23
C TYR A 262 6.81 -6.75 -1.10
N VAL A 263 6.92 -5.93 -2.14
CA VAL A 263 6.32 -4.60 -2.19
C VAL A 263 5.63 -4.42 -3.52
N GLY A 264 4.34 -4.10 -3.49
CA GLY A 264 3.60 -3.68 -4.66
C GLY A 264 3.75 -2.19 -4.94
N ASN A 265 3.70 -1.79 -6.20
CA ASN A 265 3.58 -0.39 -6.61
C ASN A 265 2.60 -0.30 -7.78
N VAL A 266 1.47 0.37 -7.57
CA VAL A 266 0.45 0.61 -8.61
C VAL A 266 1.00 1.65 -9.58
N GLY A 267 1.01 1.36 -10.89
CA GLY A 267 1.42 2.30 -11.93
C GLY A 267 0.39 3.41 -12.18
N GLN A 268 0.77 4.44 -12.94
CA GLN A 268 -0.16 5.47 -13.40
C GLN A 268 -1.01 4.94 -14.55
N ASP A 269 -0.39 4.73 -15.71
CA ASP A 269 -1.09 4.53 -16.98
C ASP A 269 -0.63 3.27 -17.73
N MET A 270 0.49 2.64 -17.34
CA MET A 270 1.12 1.58 -18.13
C MET A 270 1.32 0.27 -17.38
N VAL A 271 1.85 0.30 -16.15
CA VAL A 271 2.33 -0.95 -15.51
C VAL A 271 2.38 -0.93 -14.00
N GLU A 272 1.87 -2.01 -13.43
CA GLU A 272 1.96 -2.41 -12.04
C GLU A 272 3.19 -3.29 -11.85
N SER A 273 3.80 -3.18 -10.68
CA SER A 273 5.02 -3.93 -10.39
C SER A 273 5.06 -4.44 -8.97
N ILE A 274 5.65 -5.62 -8.82
CA ILE A 274 5.99 -6.18 -7.52
C ILE A 274 7.50 -6.24 -7.45
N PHE A 275 8.06 -5.68 -6.38
CA PHE A 275 9.48 -5.69 -6.07
C PHE A 275 9.77 -6.70 -4.97
N SER A 276 10.98 -7.25 -4.99
CA SER A 276 11.45 -8.12 -3.91
C SER A 276 12.88 -7.81 -3.55
N PHE A 277 13.19 -7.79 -2.26
CA PHE A 277 14.56 -7.62 -1.78
C PHE A 277 14.78 -8.37 -0.46
N VAL A 278 16.03 -8.78 -0.23
CA VAL A 278 16.47 -9.45 1.01
C VAL A 278 17.48 -8.57 1.72
N GLN A 279 18.54 -8.21 1.00
CA GLN A 279 19.61 -7.32 1.46
C GLN A 279 19.23 -5.87 1.18
N TYR A 280 19.41 -5.01 2.18
CA TYR A 280 19.18 -3.57 2.11
C TYR A 280 19.98 -2.89 3.21
N LYS A 281 20.40 -1.65 2.97
CA LYS A 281 21.04 -0.79 3.95
C LYS A 281 20.11 0.36 4.29
N PRO A 282 19.40 0.30 5.42
CA PRO A 282 18.44 1.32 5.77
C PRO A 282 19.16 2.57 6.33
N ILE A 283 18.58 3.75 6.12
CA ILE A 283 19.18 5.03 6.50
C ILE A 283 18.39 5.65 7.65
N PRO A 284 18.99 5.83 8.85
CA PRO A 284 18.38 6.55 9.95
C PRO A 284 18.00 7.98 9.53
N VAL A 285 16.83 8.45 9.95
CA VAL A 285 16.34 9.78 9.59
C VAL A 285 17.27 10.89 10.07
N THR A 286 17.90 10.73 11.24
CA THR A 286 18.91 11.68 11.74
C THR A 286 20.10 11.84 10.79
N LYS A 287 20.50 10.79 10.08
CA LYS A 287 21.57 10.87 9.06
C LYS A 287 21.10 11.56 7.79
N LEU A 288 19.84 11.37 7.37
CA LEU A 288 19.27 12.10 6.23
C LEU A 288 19.24 13.61 6.49
N ILE A 289 18.82 14.00 7.69
CA ILE A 289 18.81 15.40 8.13
C ILE A 289 20.22 15.97 8.16
N GLN A 290 21.18 15.24 8.75
CA GLN A 290 22.57 15.67 8.80
C GLN A 290 23.16 15.85 7.40
N ALA A 291 22.94 14.89 6.50
CA ALA A 291 23.44 14.96 5.13
C ALA A 291 22.85 16.17 4.38
N SER A 292 21.55 16.41 4.53
CA SER A 292 20.87 17.59 3.96
C SER A 292 21.41 18.92 4.48
N GLN A 293 21.68 19.02 5.79
CA GLN A 293 22.29 20.22 6.39
C GLN A 293 23.72 20.48 5.91
N MET A 294 24.45 19.43 5.53
CA MET A 294 25.81 19.51 5.00
C MET A 294 25.84 19.65 3.47
N GLU A 295 24.69 19.78 2.80
CA GLU A 295 24.58 19.78 1.33
C GLU A 295 25.30 18.57 0.70
N SER A 296 25.14 17.41 1.34
CA SER A 296 25.77 16.14 0.95
C SER A 296 24.72 15.05 0.75
N GLU A 297 25.04 14.06 -0.06
CA GLU A 297 24.20 12.86 -0.21
C GLU A 297 24.62 11.80 0.82
N PRO A 298 23.64 11.15 1.49
CA PRO A 298 23.94 9.98 2.31
C PRO A 298 24.49 8.86 1.43
N ASP A 299 25.25 7.95 2.02
CA ASP A 299 25.68 6.74 1.32
C ASP A 299 24.45 5.92 0.87
N GLN A 300 24.28 5.83 -0.45
CA GLN A 300 23.16 5.15 -1.10
C GLN A 300 23.50 3.71 -1.49
N GLU A 301 24.70 3.21 -1.21
CA GLU A 301 25.08 1.84 -1.53
C GLU A 301 24.13 0.85 -0.80
N SER A 302 23.48 -0.01 -1.57
CA SER A 302 22.48 -0.99 -1.08
C SER A 302 21.22 -0.38 -0.44
N PHE A 303 20.98 0.92 -0.56
CA PHE A 303 19.69 1.53 -0.19
C PHE A 303 18.65 1.24 -1.29
N ILE A 304 17.43 0.89 -0.90
CA ILE A 304 16.40 0.50 -1.87
C ILE A 304 15.73 1.74 -2.45
N ASN A 305 15.79 1.87 -3.78
CA ASN A 305 15.02 2.83 -4.54
C ASN A 305 14.14 2.07 -5.54
N LEU A 306 12.81 2.17 -5.42
CA LEU A 306 11.89 1.53 -6.36
C LEU A 306 11.71 2.32 -7.66
N GLY A 307 12.31 3.52 -7.73
CA GLY A 307 12.45 4.28 -8.95
C GLY A 307 11.23 5.11 -9.35
N TRP A 308 10.20 5.26 -8.50
CA TRP A 308 9.06 6.11 -8.87
C TRP A 308 9.51 7.55 -9.10
N ARG A 309 9.51 7.90 -10.40
CA ARG A 309 9.33 9.18 -11.08
C ARG A 309 9.84 9.03 -12.49
N GLY A 310 8.94 9.22 -13.45
CA GLY A 310 9.28 8.86 -14.82
C GLY A 310 9.72 7.40 -14.92
N TRP A 311 9.22 6.48 -14.08
CA TRP A 311 9.32 5.02 -14.22
C TRP A 311 8.10 4.32 -13.66
N GLU A 312 7.51 3.47 -14.50
CA GLU A 312 6.61 2.40 -14.11
C GLU A 312 7.22 1.08 -14.55
N GLY A 313 7.43 0.18 -13.59
CA GLY A 313 8.06 -1.11 -13.88
C GLY A 313 9.39 -0.93 -14.60
N ALA A 314 9.60 -1.63 -15.71
CA ALA A 314 10.86 -1.58 -16.44
C ALA A 314 11.07 -0.33 -17.34
N PHE A 315 10.05 0.53 -17.57
CA PHE A 315 10.09 1.66 -18.52
C PHE A 315 9.69 3.00 -17.90
N PRO A 316 10.08 4.15 -18.48
CA PRO A 316 9.60 5.44 -17.99
C PRO A 316 8.09 5.60 -18.15
N THR A 317 7.39 6.17 -17.15
CA THR A 317 5.96 6.53 -17.28
C THR A 317 5.78 7.50 -18.45
N PRO A 318 5.07 7.12 -19.52
CA PRO A 318 4.76 8.02 -20.60
C PRO A 318 3.42 8.71 -20.34
N ILE A 319 3.33 9.98 -20.73
CA ILE A 319 2.07 10.64 -21.02
C ILE A 319 1.57 10.08 -22.36
N ILE A 320 0.37 9.51 -22.35
CA ILE A 320 -0.25 8.91 -23.55
C ILE A 320 -1.26 9.90 -24.13
N GLU A 321 -1.13 10.19 -25.42
CA GLU A 321 -2.01 11.11 -26.14
C GLU A 321 -2.43 10.53 -27.49
N SER A 322 -3.73 10.46 -27.74
CA SER A 322 -4.26 9.89 -28.98
C SER A 322 -3.87 10.71 -30.21
N CYS A 323 -3.42 10.02 -31.26
CA CYS A 323 -3.05 10.68 -32.50
C CYS A 323 -4.28 11.02 -33.32
N SER A 324 -4.63 12.30 -33.41
CA SER A 324 -5.78 12.77 -34.20
C SER A 324 -5.71 12.39 -35.70
N ALA A 325 -4.50 12.26 -36.25
CA ALA A 325 -4.28 11.87 -37.63
C ALA A 325 -4.45 10.36 -37.89
N ASN A 326 -4.30 9.53 -36.85
CA ASN A 326 -4.52 8.09 -36.92
C ASN A 326 -5.01 7.59 -35.55
N PRO A 327 -6.33 7.37 -35.38
CA PRO A 327 -6.92 6.94 -34.11
C PRO A 327 -6.38 5.62 -33.58
N ASP A 328 -5.74 4.79 -34.41
CA ASP A 328 -5.13 3.52 -33.99
C ASP A 328 -3.72 3.70 -33.39
N LEU A 329 -3.23 4.94 -33.26
CA LEU A 329 -1.90 5.25 -32.74
C LEU A 329 -1.96 6.23 -31.56
N ASP A 330 -1.08 6.01 -30.60
CA ASP A 330 -0.85 6.93 -29.49
C ASP A 330 0.56 7.51 -29.52
N ARG A 331 0.67 8.79 -29.16
CA ARG A 331 1.93 9.47 -28.86
C ARG A 331 2.27 9.25 -27.39
N LYS A 332 3.48 8.75 -27.12
CA LYS A 332 3.99 8.53 -25.77
C LYS A 332 5.11 9.52 -25.49
N THR A 333 4.91 10.41 -24.52
CA THR A 333 5.89 11.45 -24.16
C THR A 333 6.35 11.26 -22.72
N ILE A 334 7.65 11.18 -22.48
CA ILE A 334 8.19 10.99 -21.13
C ILE A 334 8.51 12.35 -20.52
N ALA A 335 7.77 12.76 -19.51
CA ALA A 335 8.17 13.85 -18.63
C ALA A 335 9.29 13.39 -17.69
N TYR A 336 10.13 14.32 -17.23
CA TYR A 336 11.24 14.02 -16.31
C TYR A 336 12.28 13.03 -16.87
N TYR A 337 12.48 13.01 -18.19
CA TYR A 337 13.35 12.04 -18.88
C TYR A 337 14.78 11.97 -18.30
N ASP A 338 15.41 13.11 -18.01
CA ASP A 338 16.79 13.13 -17.51
C ASP A 338 16.91 12.49 -16.11
N GLU A 339 16.00 12.80 -15.18
CA GLU A 339 15.93 12.16 -13.86
C GLU A 339 15.62 10.67 -13.98
N ALA A 340 14.77 10.29 -14.94
CA ALA A 340 14.49 8.89 -15.24
C ALA A 340 15.78 8.17 -15.70
N VAL A 341 16.56 8.76 -16.61
CA VAL A 341 17.85 8.18 -17.04
C VAL A 341 18.82 8.05 -15.87
N GLU A 342 18.94 9.08 -15.03
CA GLU A 342 19.84 9.08 -13.87
C GLU A 342 19.47 8.00 -12.83
N THR A 343 18.18 7.87 -12.50
CA THR A 343 17.70 6.89 -11.52
C THR A 343 17.70 5.44 -12.05
N SER A 344 17.75 5.26 -13.37
CA SER A 344 17.65 3.95 -14.01
C SER A 344 18.73 2.95 -13.59
N VAL A 345 19.92 3.43 -13.24
CA VAL A 345 21.07 2.62 -12.82
C VAL A 345 21.11 2.37 -11.32
N LEU A 346 20.32 3.11 -10.54
CA LEU A 346 20.28 3.04 -9.06
C LEU A 346 19.06 2.26 -8.53
N ARG A 347 18.03 2.09 -9.37
CA ARG A 347 16.77 1.48 -8.94
C ARG A 347 16.86 -0.04 -8.81
N LEU A 348 16.09 -0.56 -7.86
CA LEU A 348 15.78 -1.97 -7.77
C LEU A 348 14.91 -2.38 -8.97
N GLN A 349 15.27 -3.45 -9.65
CA GLN A 349 14.43 -4.01 -10.71
C GLN A 349 13.25 -4.78 -10.11
N PRO A 350 12.05 -4.70 -10.70
CA PRO A 350 10.90 -5.42 -10.20
C PRO A 350 11.08 -6.93 -10.34
N LEU A 351 10.48 -7.68 -9.42
CA LEU A 351 10.33 -9.13 -9.53
C LEU A 351 9.46 -9.47 -10.74
N ILE A 352 8.30 -8.81 -10.85
CA ILE A 352 7.40 -8.87 -11.99
C ILE A 352 6.87 -7.48 -12.35
N SER A 353 6.52 -7.33 -13.62
CA SER A 353 5.74 -6.22 -14.16
C SER A 353 4.61 -6.78 -15.03
N TYR A 354 3.43 -6.18 -14.95
CA TYR A 354 2.27 -6.53 -15.75
C TYR A 354 1.51 -5.26 -16.15
N PHE A 355 0.93 -5.26 -17.35
CA PHE A 355 0.61 -4.01 -18.05
C PHE A 355 -0.90 -3.82 -18.17
N HIS A 356 -1.34 -2.55 -18.23
CA HIS A 356 -2.75 -2.20 -18.48
C HIS A 356 -3.19 -2.73 -19.86
N GLU A 357 -2.29 -2.69 -20.84
CA GLU A 357 -2.45 -3.35 -22.15
C GLU A 357 -1.43 -4.48 -22.31
N ASP A 358 -1.86 -5.72 -22.12
CA ASP A 358 -1.00 -6.89 -22.28
C ASP A 358 -1.51 -7.81 -23.42
N PRO A 359 -0.88 -7.77 -24.62
CA PRO A 359 -1.33 -8.56 -25.76
C PRO A 359 -0.92 -10.04 -25.67
N ARG A 360 -0.16 -10.43 -24.64
CA ARG A 360 0.32 -11.81 -24.51
C ARG A 360 -0.84 -12.74 -24.14
N PRO A 361 -0.85 -13.98 -24.66
CA PRO A 361 -1.87 -14.96 -24.28
C PRO A 361 -1.78 -15.29 -22.78
N ASP A 362 -2.93 -15.62 -22.19
CA ASP A 362 -3.08 -15.97 -20.76
C ASP A 362 -2.65 -14.85 -19.77
N LYS A 363 -2.62 -13.58 -20.22
CA LYS A 363 -2.46 -12.37 -19.38
C LYS A 363 -3.77 -11.58 -19.29
N PHE A 364 -3.78 -10.56 -18.45
CA PHE A 364 -4.91 -9.66 -18.27
C PHE A 364 -4.43 -8.21 -18.29
N GLY A 365 -5.31 -7.29 -18.71
CA GLY A 365 -5.10 -5.86 -18.58
C GLY A 365 -5.27 -5.43 -17.13
N ALA A 366 -4.21 -4.88 -16.56
CA ALA A 366 -4.16 -4.43 -15.18
C ALA A 366 -4.94 -3.13 -14.93
N THR A 367 -5.26 -2.85 -13.67
CA THR A 367 -5.90 -1.58 -13.28
C THR A 367 -5.32 -0.98 -12.01
N ALA A 368 -5.21 -1.80 -10.96
CA ALA A 368 -4.61 -1.40 -9.71
C ALA A 368 -4.28 -2.63 -8.86
N LEU A 369 -3.00 -2.80 -8.54
CA LEU A 369 -2.54 -3.79 -7.57
C LEU A 369 -3.08 -3.49 -6.16
N THR A 370 -3.86 -4.40 -5.58
CA THR A 370 -4.54 -4.20 -4.28
C THR A 370 -4.03 -5.09 -3.15
N GLY A 371 -3.14 -6.04 -3.42
CA GLY A 371 -2.61 -6.93 -2.41
C GLY A 371 -1.47 -7.79 -2.90
N VAL A 372 -0.48 -8.05 -2.03
CA VAL A 372 0.69 -8.90 -2.31
C VAL A 372 1.01 -9.71 -1.06
N GLN A 373 0.80 -11.02 -1.12
CA GLN A 373 1.01 -11.92 0.01
C GLN A 373 1.76 -13.19 -0.42
N PRO A 374 2.80 -13.61 0.30
CA PRO A 374 3.37 -14.94 0.11
C PRO A 374 2.41 -16.02 0.61
N TYR A 375 2.48 -17.20 0.00
CA TYR A 375 1.74 -18.39 0.42
C TYR A 375 2.70 -19.52 0.73
N MET A 376 2.62 -20.03 1.96
CA MET A 376 3.49 -21.08 2.50
C MET A 376 2.72 -22.35 2.89
N GLY A 377 1.41 -22.39 2.64
CA GLY A 377 0.58 -23.55 2.92
C GLY A 377 0.72 -24.67 1.90
N ASP A 378 0.22 -25.85 2.26
CA ASP A 378 0.20 -27.05 1.41
C ASP A 378 -1.20 -27.36 0.88
N GLU A 379 -2.25 -26.67 1.36
CA GLU A 379 -3.64 -26.87 0.91
C GLU A 379 -3.78 -26.58 -0.58
N ILE A 380 -3.19 -25.48 -1.06
CA ILE A 380 -3.10 -25.16 -2.49
C ILE A 380 -1.66 -25.41 -2.95
N SER A 381 -1.29 -26.69 -3.07
CA SER A 381 0.09 -27.14 -3.27
C SER A 381 0.84 -26.49 -4.44
N ASP A 382 0.13 -26.12 -5.52
CA ASP A 382 0.74 -25.45 -6.67
C ASP A 382 1.24 -24.03 -6.35
N LEU A 383 0.64 -23.39 -5.34
CA LEU A 383 0.99 -22.05 -4.86
C LEU A 383 2.03 -22.07 -3.74
N THR A 384 2.41 -23.23 -3.19
CA THR A 384 3.39 -23.29 -2.09
C THR A 384 4.70 -22.60 -2.47
N GLY A 385 5.14 -21.67 -1.61
CA GLY A 385 6.34 -20.84 -1.79
C GLY A 385 6.19 -19.71 -2.81
N SER A 386 4.98 -19.48 -3.34
CA SER A 386 4.72 -18.40 -4.29
C SER A 386 4.37 -17.08 -3.61
N VAL A 387 4.37 -16.02 -4.41
CA VAL A 387 3.79 -14.72 -4.07
C VAL A 387 2.49 -14.59 -4.85
N VAL A 388 1.39 -14.50 -4.12
CA VAL A 388 0.04 -14.29 -4.64
C VAL A 388 -0.28 -12.81 -4.57
N PHE A 389 -0.95 -12.29 -5.59
CA PHE A 389 -1.32 -10.89 -5.65
C PHE A 389 -2.69 -10.71 -6.30
N THR A 390 -3.31 -9.56 -5.99
CA THR A 390 -4.61 -9.17 -6.52
C THR A 390 -4.52 -7.90 -7.33
N ASP A 391 -5.30 -7.84 -8.40
CA ASP A 391 -5.62 -6.60 -9.11
C ASP A 391 -7.12 -6.30 -8.95
N LEU A 392 -7.44 -5.01 -8.81
CA LEU A 392 -8.76 -4.48 -8.54
C LEU A 392 -9.80 -4.98 -9.56
N ALA A 393 -9.48 -4.94 -10.85
CA ALA A 393 -10.36 -5.33 -11.94
C ALA A 393 -9.56 -5.70 -13.19
N ARG A 394 -10.18 -6.47 -14.10
CA ARG A 394 -9.67 -6.64 -15.46
C ARG A 394 -10.03 -5.42 -16.31
N ASP A 395 -9.03 -4.82 -16.95
CA ASP A 395 -9.24 -3.84 -18.01
C ASP A 395 -9.47 -4.56 -19.35
N GLU A 396 -10.68 -5.08 -19.55
CA GLU A 396 -11.08 -5.74 -20.81
C GLU A 396 -11.93 -4.81 -21.71
N GLY A 397 -11.98 -3.50 -21.44
CA GLY A 397 -12.77 -2.53 -22.23
C GLY A 397 -14.28 -2.82 -22.30
N SER A 398 -14.79 -3.72 -21.46
CA SER A 398 -16.18 -4.20 -21.48
C SER A 398 -17.06 -3.47 -20.46
N GLN A 399 -18.35 -3.41 -20.75
CA GLN A 399 -19.36 -2.92 -19.81
C GLN A 399 -19.46 -3.88 -18.60
N PRO A 400 -19.87 -3.39 -17.41
CA PRO A 400 -20.00 -4.21 -16.19
C PRO A 400 -20.73 -5.55 -16.44
N PRO A 401 -20.41 -6.61 -15.68
CA PRO A 401 -19.74 -6.58 -14.38
C PRO A 401 -18.21 -6.68 -14.45
N ASN A 402 -17.53 -5.85 -13.65
CA ASN A 402 -16.08 -5.89 -13.51
C ASN A 402 -15.68 -7.00 -12.52
N ARG A 403 -14.54 -7.65 -12.77
CA ARG A 403 -14.01 -8.75 -11.95
C ARG A 403 -12.55 -8.48 -11.62
N GLY A 404 -12.20 -8.57 -10.35
CA GLY A 404 -10.81 -8.57 -9.89
C GLY A 404 -10.06 -9.81 -10.36
N VAL A 405 -8.73 -9.72 -10.29
CA VAL A 405 -7.84 -10.80 -10.71
C VAL A 405 -7.03 -11.29 -9.53
N LEU A 406 -6.88 -12.61 -9.45
CA LEU A 406 -5.91 -13.26 -8.57
C LEU A 406 -4.82 -13.86 -9.46
N ALA A 407 -3.56 -13.60 -9.13
CA ALA A 407 -2.43 -14.10 -9.89
C ALA A 407 -1.26 -14.44 -8.95
N TYR A 408 -0.27 -15.16 -9.46
CA TYR A 408 0.90 -15.52 -8.68
C TYR A 408 2.19 -15.55 -9.50
N THR A 409 3.31 -15.44 -8.79
CA THR A 409 4.65 -15.68 -9.32
C THR A 409 5.51 -16.41 -8.28
N LYS A 410 6.64 -16.99 -8.70
CA LYS A 410 7.58 -17.68 -7.80
C LYS A 410 8.96 -17.07 -7.94
N VAL A 411 9.58 -16.67 -6.83
CA VAL A 411 10.94 -16.11 -6.86
C VAL A 411 11.90 -17.12 -7.49
N ARG A 412 12.71 -16.63 -8.42
CA ARG A 412 13.76 -17.40 -9.09
C ARG A 412 15.13 -16.91 -8.63
N LEU A 413 16.08 -17.83 -8.58
CA LEU A 413 17.47 -17.55 -8.20
C LEU A 413 18.36 -17.26 -9.42
N ASP A 414 17.81 -17.29 -10.64
CA ASP A 414 18.58 -17.14 -11.88
C ASP A 414 18.70 -15.69 -12.37
N CYS A 415 18.37 -14.71 -11.51
CA CYS A 415 18.42 -13.27 -11.79
C CYS A 415 17.66 -12.84 -13.05
N LYS A 416 16.71 -13.65 -13.52
CA LYS A 416 15.81 -13.28 -14.62
C LYS A 416 14.54 -12.68 -14.05
N LEU A 417 14.00 -11.68 -14.76
CA LEU A 417 12.67 -11.17 -14.49
C LEU A 417 11.66 -12.31 -14.52
N ASN A 418 10.81 -12.37 -13.50
CA ASN A 418 9.77 -13.36 -13.45
C ASN A 418 8.66 -13.01 -14.43
N ASP A 419 7.92 -14.04 -14.80
CA ASP A 419 6.59 -13.87 -15.35
C ASP A 419 5.56 -14.27 -14.27
N PHE A 420 4.28 -14.01 -14.51
CA PHE A 420 3.19 -14.37 -13.61
C PHE A 420 2.17 -15.32 -14.27
N SER A 421 1.31 -15.93 -13.47
CA SER A 421 0.18 -16.72 -13.95
C SER A 421 -1.10 -16.30 -13.25
N VAL A 422 -2.16 -16.17 -14.03
CA VAL A 422 -3.51 -15.92 -13.52
C VAL A 422 -4.04 -17.18 -12.86
N ILE A 423 -4.66 -17.03 -11.69
CA ILE A 423 -5.33 -18.10 -10.96
C ILE A 423 -6.79 -18.13 -11.42
N ASP A 424 -7.26 -19.31 -11.81
CA ASP A 424 -8.65 -19.55 -12.17
C ASP A 424 -9.52 -19.64 -10.90
N ILE A 425 -10.64 -18.93 -10.88
CA ILE A 425 -11.50 -18.78 -9.71
C ILE A 425 -12.82 -19.47 -9.98
N ASP A 426 -13.11 -20.52 -9.20
CA ASP A 426 -14.39 -21.22 -9.24
C ASP A 426 -15.37 -20.64 -8.21
N TYR A 427 -15.87 -19.45 -8.53
CA TYR A 427 -16.91 -18.79 -7.76
C TYR A 427 -17.81 -17.97 -8.67
N ASN A 428 -19.13 -18.14 -8.52
CA ASN A 428 -20.12 -17.39 -9.30
C ASN A 428 -20.58 -16.13 -8.56
N PHE A 429 -20.03 -14.98 -8.96
CA PHE A 429 -20.43 -13.67 -8.45
C PHE A 429 -21.75 -13.14 -9.04
N GLY A 430 -22.43 -13.89 -9.93
CA GLY A 430 -23.65 -13.48 -10.58
C GLY A 430 -23.46 -12.28 -11.52
N SER A 431 -24.43 -11.36 -11.53
CA SER A 431 -24.43 -10.16 -12.38
C SER A 431 -23.82 -8.92 -11.74
N GLN A 432 -23.50 -8.95 -10.45
CA GLN A 432 -22.89 -7.82 -9.73
C GLN A 432 -21.41 -7.73 -10.07
N SER A 433 -20.76 -6.56 -10.03
CA SER A 433 -19.30 -6.45 -10.07
C SER A 433 -18.65 -7.06 -8.82
N ALA A 434 -17.38 -7.45 -8.91
CA ALA A 434 -16.59 -7.99 -7.80
C ALA A 434 -15.15 -7.47 -7.89
N TYR A 435 -14.90 -6.33 -7.28
CA TYR A 435 -13.58 -5.71 -7.19
C TYR A 435 -12.78 -6.37 -6.08
N TYR A 436 -11.53 -6.76 -6.35
CA TYR A 436 -10.65 -7.36 -5.33
C TYR A 436 -9.87 -6.25 -4.65
N VAL A 437 -10.22 -5.94 -3.40
CA VAL A 437 -9.79 -4.71 -2.73
C VAL A 437 -8.72 -4.93 -1.66
N SER A 438 -8.53 -6.17 -1.19
CA SER A 438 -7.50 -6.50 -0.20
C SER A 438 -7.15 -7.99 -0.21
N LEU A 439 -5.90 -8.31 0.15
CA LEU A 439 -5.41 -9.68 0.30
C LEU A 439 -4.64 -9.82 1.63
N GLY A 440 -5.05 -10.77 2.46
CA GLY A 440 -4.43 -11.08 3.75
C GLY A 440 -4.05 -12.54 3.90
N THR A 441 -3.30 -12.84 4.95
CA THR A 441 -2.88 -14.20 5.33
C THR A 441 -3.04 -14.41 6.82
N ASN A 442 -3.04 -15.68 7.24
CA ASN A 442 -2.81 -16.01 8.65
C ASN A 442 -1.31 -15.90 9.02
N LEU A 443 -0.96 -16.00 10.30
CA LEU A 443 0.39 -15.75 10.82
C LEU A 443 1.45 -16.62 10.15
N ASP A 444 1.14 -17.90 9.92
CA ASP A 444 2.05 -18.85 9.26
C ASP A 444 1.93 -18.85 7.73
N GLN A 445 1.11 -17.97 7.16
CA GLN A 445 0.92 -17.79 5.72
C GLN A 445 0.42 -19.05 4.99
N THR A 446 -0.31 -19.90 5.71
CA THR A 446 -0.88 -21.16 5.22
C THR A 446 -2.31 -21.00 4.68
N ARG A 447 -2.96 -19.86 4.95
CA ARG A 447 -4.29 -19.49 4.47
C ARG A 447 -4.26 -18.10 3.85
N LEU A 448 -5.07 -17.89 2.82
CA LEU A 448 -5.25 -16.61 2.16
C LEU A 448 -6.69 -16.13 2.33
N TYR A 449 -6.84 -14.83 2.58
CA TYR A 449 -8.12 -14.16 2.73
C TYR A 449 -8.25 -13.05 1.70
N LEU A 450 -9.37 -13.04 0.98
CA LEU A 450 -9.67 -12.08 -0.09
C LEU A 450 -10.83 -11.18 0.32
N GLY A 451 -10.60 -9.87 0.28
CA GLY A 451 -11.66 -8.87 0.39
C GLY A 451 -12.21 -8.51 -0.97
N VAL A 452 -13.53 -8.64 -1.14
CA VAL A 452 -14.24 -8.30 -2.39
C VAL A 452 -15.28 -7.23 -2.11
N TYR A 453 -15.40 -6.25 -3.00
CA TYR A 453 -16.42 -5.19 -2.94
C TYR A 453 -17.20 -5.12 -4.25
N SER A 454 -18.51 -4.88 -4.23
CA SER A 454 -19.33 -4.84 -5.45
C SER A 454 -19.48 -3.45 -6.09
N SER A 455 -18.90 -2.40 -5.49
CA SER A 455 -18.94 -1.02 -5.99
C SER A 455 -17.55 -0.37 -5.92
N MET A 456 -17.30 0.67 -6.72
CA MET A 456 -16.14 1.56 -6.53
C MET A 456 -16.52 2.87 -5.84
N ASN A 457 -17.80 3.04 -5.53
CA ASN A 457 -18.26 4.13 -4.71
C ASN A 457 -18.15 3.75 -3.23
N VAL A 458 -17.24 4.40 -2.51
CA VAL A 458 -16.98 4.18 -1.08
C VAL A 458 -18.18 4.53 -0.21
N ALA A 459 -19.14 5.32 -0.72
CA ALA A 459 -20.38 5.67 -0.03
C ALA A 459 -21.47 4.58 -0.19
N ASP A 460 -21.28 3.59 -1.05
CA ASP A 460 -22.18 2.44 -1.12
C ASP A 460 -21.85 1.49 0.03
N TYR A 461 -22.58 1.58 1.13
CA TYR A 461 -22.29 0.80 2.34
C TYR A 461 -22.61 -0.70 2.20
N ASN A 462 -21.91 -1.51 2.98
CA ASN A 462 -22.16 -2.93 3.18
C ASN A 462 -22.14 -3.78 1.88
N GLN A 463 -21.33 -3.38 0.90
CA GLN A 463 -21.17 -4.08 -0.38
C GLN A 463 -20.04 -5.13 -0.37
N GLY A 464 -19.43 -5.38 0.79
CA GLY A 464 -18.25 -6.20 0.92
C GLY A 464 -18.51 -7.63 1.38
N THR A 465 -17.65 -8.53 0.93
CA THR A 465 -17.58 -9.93 1.36
C THR A 465 -16.12 -10.35 1.55
N ILE A 466 -15.84 -11.07 2.62
CA ILE A 466 -14.54 -11.72 2.85
C ILE A 466 -14.63 -13.19 2.49
N PHE A 467 -13.65 -13.65 1.74
CA PHE A 467 -13.51 -15.04 1.34
C PHE A 467 -12.22 -15.63 1.89
N GLU A 468 -12.25 -16.93 2.18
CA GLU A 468 -11.05 -17.75 2.26
C GLU A 468 -10.82 -18.38 0.89
N ILE A 469 -9.57 -18.33 0.42
CA ILE A 469 -9.16 -19.00 -0.81
C ILE A 469 -8.74 -20.42 -0.46
N ILE A 470 -9.38 -21.41 -1.06
CA ILE A 470 -9.17 -22.84 -0.80
C ILE A 470 -8.90 -23.60 -2.11
N SER A 471 -8.36 -24.82 -2.00
CA SER A 471 -8.00 -25.68 -3.15
C SER A 471 -9.19 -26.03 -4.03
#